data_AF-A0A527YQI8-F1
#
_entry.id   AF-A0A527YQI8-F1
#
_cell.length_a   1.000
_cell.length_b   1.000
_cell.length_c   1.000
_cell.angle_alpha   90.00
_cell.angle_beta   90.00
_cell.angle_gamma   90.00
#
_symmetry.space_group_name_H-M   'P 1'
#
loop_
_entity.id
_entity.type
_entity.pdbx_description
1 polymer ?
#
loop_
_entity_poly.entity_id
_entity_poly.type
_entity_poly.pdbx_seq_one_letter_code
_entity_poly.pdbx_strand_id
1 'polypeptide(L)'
;SGATQSNHARQTAAFAARLGMKCKLVLEERVKPGDIGFRNNGNALLDRLVGAETLFVPAGTETSPLMSEIAQDCSANGGTPYVVPVGGSNPVGTMGYVHAARELN
;
A
#
# COMPACT_ATOMS: atom_id res chain seq x y z
N SER A 1 3.10 -1.71 0.37
CA SER A 1 3.11 -2.35 -0.96
C SER A 1 2.18 -3.56 -0.98
N GLY A 2 1.84 -4.12 -2.15
CA GLY A 2 0.97 -5.29 -2.29
C GLY A 2 0.70 -5.66 -3.74
N ALA A 3 -0.27 -6.54 -4.02
CA ALA A 3 -0.76 -6.78 -5.38
C ALA A 3 -1.75 -5.68 -5.84
N THR A 4 -1.97 -5.52 -7.15
CA THR A 4 -2.90 -4.52 -7.74
C THR A 4 -4.28 -4.49 -7.07
N GLN A 5 -4.82 -5.65 -6.67
CA GLN A 5 -6.13 -5.78 -6.02
C GLN A 5 -6.03 -6.04 -4.50
N SER A 6 -4.98 -5.55 -3.85
CA SER A 6 -4.72 -5.79 -2.42
C SER A 6 -5.73 -5.11 -1.51
N ASN A 7 -6.42 -5.89 -0.68
CA ASN A 7 -7.28 -5.37 0.37
C ASN A 7 -6.51 -4.57 1.43
N HIS A 8 -5.28 -5.00 1.76
CA HIS A 8 -4.43 -4.30 2.71
C HIS A 8 -4.06 -2.90 2.18
N ALA A 9 -3.63 -2.81 0.92
CA ALA A 9 -3.28 -1.54 0.30
C ALA A 9 -4.46 -0.56 0.31
N ARG A 10 -5.66 -1.05 -0.03
CA ARG A 10 -6.89 -0.27 -0.03
C ARG A 10 -7.32 0.22 1.35
N GLN A 11 -7.16 -0.59 2.38
CA GLN A 11 -7.43 -0.15 3.76
C GLN A 11 -6.42 0.90 4.22
N THR A 12 -5.13 0.70 3.93
CA THR A 12 -4.08 1.69 4.23
C THR A 12 -4.34 3.02 3.54
N ALA A 13 -4.69 3.02 2.25
CA ALA A 13 -5.02 4.22 1.49
C ALA A 13 -6.24 4.95 2.06
N ALA A 14 -7.32 4.23 2.35
CA ALA A 14 -8.52 4.82 2.94
C ALA A 14 -8.26 5.44 4.32
N PHE A 15 -7.43 4.79 5.15
CA PHE A 15 -7.08 5.31 6.47
C PHE A 15 -6.16 6.54 6.39
N ALA A 16 -5.17 6.52 5.49
CA ALA A 16 -4.32 7.67 5.22
C ALA A 16 -5.15 8.88 4.78
N ALA A 17 -6.07 8.68 3.83
CA ALA A 17 -6.98 9.73 3.37
C ALA A 17 -7.86 10.27 4.52
N ARG A 18 -8.42 9.39 5.35
CA ARG A 18 -9.21 9.77 6.53
C ARG A 18 -8.43 10.62 7.52
N LEU A 19 -7.12 10.38 7.67
CA LEU A 19 -6.23 11.14 8.54
C LEU A 19 -5.63 12.38 7.87
N GLY A 20 -5.98 12.68 6.61
CA GLY A 20 -5.40 13.80 5.86
C GLY A 20 -3.94 13.58 5.46
N MET A 21 -3.47 12.33 5.45
CA MET A 21 -2.11 11.96 5.05
C MET A 21 -2.06 11.65 3.55
N LYS A 22 -0.94 12.00 2.90
CA LYS A 22 -0.63 11.52 1.54
C LYS A 22 -0.31 10.02 1.60
N CYS A 23 -0.73 9.27 0.57
CA CYS A 23 -0.47 7.83 0.47
C CYS A 23 0.19 7.50 -0.88
N LYS A 24 1.31 6.76 -0.83
CA LYS A 24 1.97 6.18 -2.01
C LYS A 24 1.95 4.66 -1.88
N LEU A 25 1.50 3.96 -2.91
CA LEU A 25 1.38 2.50 -2.96
C LEU A 25 2.26 1.93 -4.07
N VAL A 26 3.09 0.94 -3.74
CA VAL A 26 3.80 0.10 -4.73
C VAL A 26 3.01 -1.20 -4.92
N LEU A 27 2.49 -1.43 -6.12
CA LEU A 27 1.55 -2.50 -6.44
C LEU A 27 2.10 -3.43 -7.54
N GLU A 28 2.29 -4.71 -7.21
CA GLU A 28 2.72 -5.73 -8.16
C GLU A 28 1.57 -6.17 -9.07
N GLU A 29 1.86 -6.27 -10.36
CA GLU A 29 0.97 -6.78 -11.38
C GLU A 29 1.13 -8.29 -11.57
N ARG A 30 0.30 -9.04 -10.86
CA ARG A 30 0.34 -10.52 -10.86
C ARG A 30 -0.60 -11.17 -11.88
N VAL A 31 -1.19 -10.38 -12.77
CA VAL A 31 -2.08 -10.82 -13.84
C VAL A 31 -1.43 -10.64 -15.21
N LYS A 32 -1.95 -11.35 -16.21
CA LYS A 32 -1.41 -11.31 -17.58
C LYS A 32 -1.47 -9.88 -18.14
N PRO A 33 -0.41 -9.42 -18.85
CA PRO A 33 -0.44 -8.15 -19.57
C PRO A 33 -1.64 -8.08 -20.53
N GLY A 34 -2.36 -6.95 -20.52
CA GLY A 34 -3.52 -6.72 -21.41
C GLY A 34 -4.89 -6.69 -20.71
N ASP A 35 -4.97 -7.06 -19.42
CA ASP A 35 -6.19 -6.90 -18.63
C ASP A 35 -6.31 -5.47 -18.07
N ILE A 36 -6.73 -4.54 -18.95
CA ILE A 36 -6.88 -3.11 -18.64
C ILE A 36 -7.88 -2.88 -17.49
N GLY A 37 -8.81 -3.81 -17.27
CA GLY A 37 -9.78 -3.76 -16.18
C GLY A 37 -9.12 -3.86 -14.81
N PHE A 38 -7.98 -4.54 -14.71
CA PHE A 38 -7.36 -4.87 -13.43
C PHE A 38 -6.75 -3.65 -12.71
N ARG A 39 -6.30 -2.62 -13.46
CA ARG A 39 -5.82 -1.34 -12.89
C ARG A 39 -6.92 -0.32 -12.64
N ASN A 40 -8.06 -0.45 -13.32
CA ASN A 40 -9.08 0.59 -13.39
C ASN A 40 -10.40 0.21 -12.70
N ASN A 41 -10.41 -0.90 -11.96
CA ASN A 41 -11.58 -1.37 -11.22
C ASN A 41 -11.19 -1.89 -9.82
N GLY A 42 -12.18 -2.24 -9.00
CA GLY A 42 -11.97 -2.87 -7.69
C GLY A 42 -11.15 -2.01 -6.74
N ASN A 43 -10.23 -2.64 -6.01
CA ASN A 43 -9.38 -1.97 -5.03
C ASN A 43 -8.49 -0.90 -5.67
N ALA A 44 -7.93 -1.13 -6.86
CA ALA A 44 -7.11 -0.13 -7.55
C ALA A 44 -7.89 1.15 -7.90
N LEU A 45 -9.17 1.02 -8.25
CA LEU A 45 -10.05 2.19 -8.44
C LEU A 45 -10.30 2.91 -7.11
N LEU A 46 -10.60 2.17 -6.05
CA LEU A 46 -10.83 2.74 -4.72
C LEU A 46 -9.59 3.50 -4.21
N ASP A 47 -8.38 2.96 -4.41
CA ASP A 47 -7.11 3.60 -4.05
C ASP A 47 -6.98 4.98 -4.72
N ARG A 48 -7.28 5.06 -6.02
CA ARG A 48 -7.27 6.33 -6.75
C ARG A 48 -8.36 7.29 -6.24
N LEU A 49 -9.56 6.79 -5.98
CA LEU A 49 -10.68 7.63 -5.50
C LEU A 49 -10.39 8.27 -4.15
N VAL A 50 -9.65 7.60 -3.27
CA VAL A 50 -9.20 8.16 -1.98
C VAL A 50 -7.91 8.98 -2.10
N GLY A 51 -7.39 9.19 -3.31
CA GLY A 51 -6.24 10.05 -3.58
C GLY A 51 -4.87 9.42 -3.36
N ALA A 52 -4.77 8.09 -3.34
CA ALA A 52 -3.47 7.42 -3.28
C ALA A 52 -2.74 7.49 -4.64
N GLU A 53 -1.45 7.77 -4.59
CA GLU A 53 -0.56 7.65 -5.75
C GLU A 53 -0.08 6.20 -5.88
N THR A 54 -0.26 5.59 -7.05
CA THR A 54 0.07 4.18 -7.29
C THR A 54 1.24 4.02 -8.26
N LEU A 55 2.22 3.22 -7.86
CA LEU A 55 3.33 2.75 -8.69
C LEU A 55 3.10 1.27 -8.99
N PHE A 56 2.80 0.94 -10.24
CA PHE A 56 2.64 -0.45 -10.68
C PHE A 56 4.00 -1.03 -11.10
N VAL A 57 4.32 -2.21 -10.60
CA VAL A 57 5.58 -2.92 -10.89
C VAL A 57 5.31 -4.35 -11.37
N PRO A 58 6.21 -4.96 -12.17
CA PRO A 58 6.07 -6.35 -12.58
C PRO A 58 5.97 -7.32 -11.39
N ALA A 59 5.25 -8.42 -11.55
CA ALA A 59 5.22 -9.50 -10.55
C ALA A 59 6.63 -9.98 -10.21
N GLY A 60 6.89 -10.20 -8.90
CA GLY A 60 8.20 -10.66 -8.42
C GLY A 60 9.25 -9.56 -8.30
N THR A 61 8.86 -8.29 -8.48
CA THR A 61 9.74 -7.15 -8.17
C THR A 61 9.99 -7.07 -6.67
N GLU A 62 11.26 -6.98 -6.26
CA GLU A 62 11.63 -6.66 -4.89
C GLU A 62 11.16 -5.24 -4.53
N THR A 63 10.11 -5.11 -3.72
CA THR A 63 9.49 -3.80 -3.44
C THR A 63 10.17 -3.04 -2.30
N SER A 64 10.96 -3.71 -1.44
CA SER A 64 11.60 -3.07 -0.28
C SER A 64 12.56 -1.94 -0.66
N PRO A 65 13.45 -2.09 -1.68
CA PRO A 65 14.29 -0.99 -2.14
C PRO A 65 13.47 0.20 -2.66
N LEU A 66 12.44 -0.06 -3.47
CA LEU A 66 11.57 1.00 -4.02
C LEU A 66 10.84 1.77 -2.92
N MET A 67 10.29 1.06 -1.92
CA MET A 67 9.64 1.71 -0.78
C MET A 67 10.63 2.58 0.02
N SER A 68 11.90 2.19 0.07
CA SER A 68 12.95 2.94 0.77
C SER A 68 13.34 4.19 0.00
N GLU A 69 13.48 4.09 -1.32
CA GLU A 69 13.72 5.23 -2.23
C GLU A 69 12.58 6.25 -2.14
N ILE A 70 11.33 5.80 -2.24
CA ILE A 70 10.14 6.67 -2.11
C ILE A 70 10.11 7.39 -0.75
N ALA A 71 10.52 6.71 0.33
CA ALA A 71 10.61 7.33 1.65
C ALA A 71 11.75 8.35 1.74
N GLN A 72 12.91 8.07 1.15
CA GLN A 72 14.02 9.01 1.07
C GLN A 72 13.62 10.27 0.29
N ASP A 73 12.96 10.11 -0.86
CA ASP A 73 12.45 11.23 -1.66
C ASP A 73 11.42 12.05 -0.88
N CYS A 74 10.52 11.41 -0.14
CA CYS A 74 9.57 12.09 0.73
C CYS A 74 10.29 12.96 1.77
N SER A 75 11.31 12.39 2.43
CA SER A 75 12.13 13.11 3.43
C SER A 75 12.91 14.26 2.81
N ALA A 76 13.51 14.05 1.63
CA ALA A 76 14.28 15.06 0.91
C ALA A 76 13.41 16.26 0.49
N ASN A 77 12.12 16.03 0.28
CA ASN A 77 11.12 17.06 -0.03
C ASN A 77 10.41 17.62 1.23
N GLY A 78 10.97 17.42 2.42
CA GLY A 78 10.46 17.98 3.68
C GLY A 78 9.27 17.24 4.30
N GLY A 79 8.94 16.05 3.80
CA GLY A 79 7.93 15.17 4.38
C GLY A 79 8.49 14.30 5.52
N THR A 80 7.58 13.61 6.23
CA THR A 80 7.94 12.61 7.24
C THR A 80 7.29 11.27 6.87
N PRO A 81 7.99 10.38 6.15
CA PRO A 81 7.40 9.14 5.64
C PRO A 81 7.18 8.12 6.76
N TYR A 82 6.13 7.31 6.60
CA TYR A 82 5.93 6.08 7.38
C TYR A 82 5.80 4.90 6.41
N VAL A 83 6.75 3.96 6.48
CA VAL A 83 6.81 2.82 5.56
C VAL A 83 6.04 1.63 6.14
N VAL A 84 4.95 1.26 5.47
CA VAL A 84 4.19 0.02 5.75
C VAL A 84 4.69 -1.08 4.81
N PRO A 85 5.38 -2.13 5.31
CA PRO A 85 5.89 -3.21 4.47
C PRO A 85 4.75 -4.09 3.92
N VAL A 86 5.08 -4.94 2.94
CA VAL A 86 4.14 -5.92 2.37
C VAL A 86 3.45 -6.71 3.48
N GLY A 87 2.12 -6.73 3.48
CA GLY A 87 1.32 -7.52 4.42
C GLY A 87 1.25 -6.99 5.85
N GLY A 88 1.82 -5.82 6.16
CA GLY A 88 1.81 -5.25 7.51
C GLY A 88 2.79 -5.89 8.50
N SER A 89 3.72 -6.74 8.03
CA SER A 89 4.71 -7.42 8.87
C SER A 89 5.86 -6.51 9.31
N ASN A 90 5.58 -5.53 10.17
CA ASN A 90 6.56 -4.83 11.00
C ASN A 90 6.14 -4.90 12.48
N PRO A 91 7.03 -4.61 13.45
CA PRO A 91 6.71 -4.68 14.87
C PRO A 91 5.46 -3.88 15.31
N VAL A 92 5.07 -2.85 14.54
CA VAL A 92 3.89 -2.00 14.81
C VAL A 92 2.61 -2.58 14.18
N GLY A 93 2.69 -3.18 12.99
CA GLY A 93 1.57 -3.78 12.28
C GLY A 93 1.13 -5.12 12.88
N THR A 94 2.05 -5.88 13.49
CA THR A 94 1.71 -7.12 14.23
C THR A 94 0.87 -6.84 15.48
N MET A 95 0.98 -5.66 16.10
CA MET A 95 0.16 -5.29 17.27
C MET A 95 -1.34 -5.24 16.94
N GLY A 96 -1.73 -4.93 15.69
CA GLY A 96 -3.12 -4.99 15.25
C GLY A 96 -3.72 -6.40 15.35
N TYR A 97 -2.94 -7.44 15.04
CA TYR A 97 -3.36 -8.84 15.20
C TYR A 97 -3.40 -9.28 16.67
N VAL A 98 -2.54 -8.74 17.53
CA VAL A 98 -2.56 -8.99 18.99
C VAL A 98 -3.82 -8.43 19.64
N HIS A 99 -4.31 -7.27 19.17
CA HIS A 99 -5.60 -6.72 19.62
C HIS A 99 -6.79 -7.51 19.07
N ALA A 100 -6.78 -7.91 17.80
CA ALA A 100 -7.84 -8.73 17.21
C ALA A 100 -7.97 -10.11 17.90
N ALA A 101 -6.87 -10.73 18.35
CA ALA A 101 -6.90 -11.97 19.10
C ALA A 101 -7.56 -11.84 20.50
N ARG A 102 -7.65 -10.62 21.06
CA ARG A 102 -8.34 -10.37 22.34
C ARG A 102 -9.85 -10.16 22.18
N GLU A 103 -10.34 -9.91 20.97
CA GLU A 103 -11.76 -9.78 20.65
C GLU A 103 -12.43 -11.14 20.36
N LEU A 104 -11.65 -12.22 20.22
CA LEU A 104 -12.13 -13.59 20.01
C LEU A 104 -12.31 -14.39 21.33
N ASN A 105 -12.16 -13.73 22.49
CA ASN A 105 -12.47 -14.28 23.82
C ASN A 105 -13.86 -13.82 24.29
#